data_AF-A0A967E8C3-F1
#
_entry.id   AF-A0A967E8C3-F1
#
_cell.length_a   1.000
_cell.length_b   1.000
_cell.length_c   1.000
_cell.angle_alpha   90.00
_cell.angle_beta   90.00
_cell.angle_gamma   90.00
#
_symmetry.space_group_name_H-M   'P 1'
#
loop_
_entity.id
_entity.type
_entity.pdbx_description
1 polymer ?
#
loop_
_entity_poly.entity_id
_entity_poly.type
_entity_poly.pdbx_seq_one_letter_code
_entity_poly.pdbx_strand_id
1 'polypeptide(L)'
;MAQKFLSIKNFEKYQHYKKRMPPWIKLYKSMFGDPAFQKLTVMGRYLYIGLLTLASENDNRVLNDPSWIAQRLVISPSDVDLKPLYRSGFLLASEASIRRYHKTETESSLKKEKQRQKTEAETEDTSAAVAKSTLRPVSRDTWESYSSAYLTRYSKPPVRNQKVNAQLAQLVKRLGSDDAPKIAAFYLTHNKPIYVSSRHCTDLLLRDAEGLHTEWVTGVKATTGEARNAERRDDAMAQIERVRRTMEGN
;
A
#
# COMPACT_ATOMS: atom_id res chain seq x y z
N MET A 1 37.20 11.87 23.61
CA MET A 1 36.18 11.43 24.60
C MET A 1 35.31 10.37 23.97
N ALA A 2 34.95 9.32 24.72
CA ALA A 2 34.04 8.28 24.24
C ALA A 2 32.65 8.90 23.94
N GLN A 3 32.01 8.45 22.86
CA GLN A 3 30.70 8.95 22.46
C GLN A 3 29.66 8.60 23.54
N LYS A 4 28.92 9.59 24.05
CA LYS A 4 27.91 9.39 25.11
C LYS A 4 26.69 8.57 24.63
N PHE A 5 26.32 8.72 23.37
CA PHE A 5 25.15 8.05 22.78
C PHE A 5 25.48 7.34 21.47
N LEU A 6 25.05 6.09 21.33
CA LEU A 6 25.07 5.34 20.07
C LEU A 6 23.92 5.80 19.17
N SER A 7 24.16 5.79 17.85
CA SER A 7 23.14 6.03 16.83
C SER A 7 23.24 4.98 15.73
N ILE A 8 22.08 4.47 15.33
CA ILE A 8 21.95 3.46 14.29
C ILE A 8 21.87 4.15 12.93
N LYS A 9 22.59 3.60 11.96
CA LYS A 9 22.58 4.10 10.58
C LYS A 9 21.20 3.84 9.94
N ASN A 10 20.65 4.86 9.25
CA ASN A 10 19.36 4.79 8.58
C ASN A 10 18.19 4.39 9.51
N PHE A 11 18.20 4.86 10.76
CA PHE A 11 17.20 4.48 11.76
C PHE A 11 15.76 4.84 11.34
N GLU A 12 15.61 5.93 10.59
CA GLU A 12 14.36 6.47 10.05
C GLU A 12 13.62 5.44 9.17
N LYS A 13 14.36 4.47 8.59
CA LYS A 13 13.78 3.35 7.87
C LYS A 13 12.96 2.44 8.78
N TYR A 14 13.43 2.23 10.01
CA TYR A 14 12.88 1.28 10.98
C TYR A 14 11.79 1.92 11.85
N GLN A 15 11.85 3.23 12.07
CA GLN A 15 10.88 3.95 12.87
C GLN A 15 10.59 5.36 12.34
N HIS A 16 9.31 5.71 12.28
CA HIS A 16 8.82 7.02 11.85
C HIS A 16 8.05 7.77 12.95
N TYR A 17 7.70 7.09 14.05
CA TYR A 17 7.10 7.73 15.22
C TYR A 17 8.13 8.59 15.96
N LYS A 18 7.83 9.88 16.12
CA LYS A 18 8.69 10.87 16.83
C LYS A 18 8.23 11.17 18.26
N LYS A 19 7.01 10.77 18.63
CA LYS A 19 6.43 10.99 19.96
C LYS A 19 5.70 9.73 20.42
N ARG A 20 5.99 9.33 21.66
CA ARG A 20 5.57 8.10 22.36
C ARG A 20 6.46 6.90 22.06
N MET A 21 6.92 6.24 23.13
CA MET A 21 7.59 4.93 23.11
C MET A 21 6.73 3.97 22.28
N PRO A 22 7.14 3.63 21.05
CA PRO A 22 6.27 2.89 20.14
C PRO A 22 6.17 1.43 20.63
N PRO A 23 4.98 0.80 20.57
CA PRO A 23 4.81 -0.58 21.01
C PRO A 23 5.47 -1.61 20.07
N TRP A 24 6.00 -1.17 18.92
CA TRP A 24 6.64 -2.03 17.93
C TRP A 24 7.70 -1.28 17.12
N ILE A 25 8.61 -2.05 16.50
CA ILE A 25 9.60 -1.58 15.52
C ILE A 25 9.47 -2.34 14.20
N LYS A 26 9.69 -1.66 13.07
CA LYS A 26 9.57 -2.27 11.74
C LYS A 26 10.87 -2.96 11.35
N LEU A 27 10.87 -4.29 11.33
CA LEU A 27 11.99 -5.09 10.81
C LEU A 27 11.77 -5.45 9.33
N TYR A 28 12.76 -5.18 8.49
CA TYR A 28 12.70 -5.47 7.06
C TYR A 28 13.30 -6.83 6.77
N LYS A 29 12.58 -7.67 6.00
CA LYS A 29 13.09 -8.97 5.54
C LYS A 29 14.42 -8.86 4.81
N SER A 30 14.64 -7.75 4.08
CA SER A 30 15.87 -7.47 3.35
C SER A 30 17.12 -7.43 4.25
N MET A 31 16.97 -7.16 5.55
CA MET A 31 18.07 -7.19 6.52
C MET A 31 18.76 -8.56 6.56
N PHE A 32 17.98 -9.64 6.46
CA PHE A 32 18.53 -11.00 6.43
C PHE A 32 19.25 -11.33 5.12
N GLY A 33 19.07 -10.51 4.08
CA GLY A 33 19.83 -10.58 2.83
C GLY A 33 21.05 -9.66 2.78
N ASP A 34 21.29 -8.84 3.81
CA ASP A 34 22.46 -7.95 3.87
C ASP A 34 23.72 -8.76 4.24
N PRO A 35 24.75 -8.82 3.36
CA PRO A 35 25.98 -9.56 3.64
C PRO A 35 26.70 -9.09 4.91
N ALA A 36 26.61 -7.79 5.24
CA ALA A 36 27.23 -7.25 6.45
C ALA A 36 26.53 -7.75 7.72
N PHE A 37 25.21 -7.95 7.67
CA PHE A 37 24.41 -8.52 8.75
C PHE A 37 24.65 -10.03 8.89
N GLN A 38 24.73 -10.75 7.76
CA GLN A 38 24.99 -12.19 7.74
C GLN A 38 26.36 -12.55 8.34
N LYS A 39 27.38 -11.70 8.16
CA LYS A 39 28.72 -11.92 8.75
C LYS A 39 28.77 -11.73 10.27
N LEU A 40 27.76 -11.11 10.88
CA LEU A 40 27.70 -10.98 12.34
C LEU A 40 27.45 -12.34 13.00
N THR A 41 28.03 -12.53 14.18
CA THR A 41 27.68 -13.64 15.07
C THR A 41 26.21 -13.59 15.45
N VAL A 42 25.63 -14.72 15.88
CA VAL A 42 24.25 -14.76 16.38
C VAL A 42 24.03 -13.70 17.46
N MET A 43 25.00 -13.55 18.37
CA MET A 43 24.96 -12.53 19.41
C MET A 43 25.04 -11.10 18.85
N GLY A 44 25.89 -10.84 17.85
CA GLY A 44 25.95 -9.52 17.19
C GLY A 44 24.66 -9.16 16.45
N ARG A 45 23.99 -10.14 15.84
CA ARG A 45 22.67 -9.95 15.20
C ARG A 45 21.60 -9.63 16.24
N TYR A 46 21.56 -10.38 17.35
CA TYR A 46 20.66 -10.10 18.47
C TYR A 46 20.90 -8.70 19.03
N LEU A 47 22.16 -8.34 19.29
CA LEU A 47 22.56 -7.03 19.80
C LEU A 47 22.11 -5.90 18.85
N TYR A 48 22.26 -6.06 17.54
CA TYR A 48 21.76 -5.07 16.57
C TYR A 48 20.24 -4.87 16.66
N ILE A 49 19.47 -5.96 16.68
CA ILE A 49 18.01 -5.91 16.78
C ILE A 49 17.57 -5.31 18.13
N GLY A 50 18.26 -5.67 19.22
CA GLY A 50 18.03 -5.09 20.54
C GLY A 50 18.29 -3.58 20.56
N LEU A 51 19.41 -3.14 19.98
CA LEU A 51 19.74 -1.72 19.86
C LEU A 51 18.71 -0.95 19.03
N LEU A 52 18.18 -1.55 17.96
CA LEU A 52 17.07 -0.96 17.17
C LEU A 52 15.85 -0.67 18.07
N THR A 53 15.49 -1.60 18.95
CA THR A 53 14.41 -1.41 19.92
C THR A 53 14.74 -0.27 20.89
N LEU A 54 15.93 -0.27 21.49
CA LEU A 54 16.35 0.78 22.44
C LEU A 54 16.44 2.17 21.79
N ALA A 55 16.85 2.23 20.53
CA ALA A 55 16.90 3.46 19.74
C ALA A 55 15.50 4.05 19.50
N SER A 56 14.46 3.21 19.44
CA SER A 56 13.08 3.67 19.24
C SER A 56 12.47 4.39 20.43
N GLU A 57 13.04 4.21 21.63
CA GLU A 57 12.56 4.86 22.83
C GLU A 57 13.02 6.33 22.91
N ASN A 58 14.18 6.64 22.33
CA ASN A 58 14.88 7.91 22.51
C ASN A 58 15.39 8.50 21.18
N ASP A 59 14.59 8.48 20.11
CA ASP A 59 14.87 9.13 18.82
C ASP A 59 16.31 8.85 18.30
N ASN A 60 16.64 7.56 18.19
CA ASN A 60 17.97 7.08 17.76
C ASN A 60 19.14 7.46 18.68
N ARG A 61 18.88 7.69 19.97
CA ARG A 61 19.90 7.96 21.00
C ARG A 61 19.89 6.88 22.06
N VAL A 62 20.78 5.90 21.90
CA VAL A 62 20.98 4.83 22.88
C VAL A 62 22.17 5.17 23.77
N LEU A 63 22.07 4.98 25.09
CA LEU A 63 23.21 5.25 25.98
C LEU A 63 24.37 4.29 25.67
N ASN A 64 25.57 4.82 25.47
CA ASN A 64 26.77 4.01 25.21
C ASN A 64 27.39 3.50 26.52
N ASP A 65 26.64 2.65 27.21
CA ASP A 65 27.04 2.00 28.46
C ASP A 65 26.76 0.49 28.35
N PRO A 66 27.79 -0.36 28.25
CA PRO A 66 27.63 -1.81 28.14
C PRO A 66 26.80 -2.43 29.25
N SER A 67 26.94 -1.96 30.49
CA SER A 67 26.18 -2.49 31.64
C SER A 67 24.70 -2.16 31.52
N TRP A 68 24.38 -0.94 31.11
CA TRP A 68 23.00 -0.51 30.86
C TRP A 68 22.37 -1.26 29.68
N ILE A 69 23.11 -1.41 28.57
CA ILE A 69 22.64 -2.17 27.39
C ILE A 69 22.39 -3.63 27.78
N ALA A 70 23.32 -4.24 28.51
CA ALA A 70 23.22 -5.62 28.96
C ALA A 70 21.99 -5.86 29.84
N GLN A 71 21.74 -4.96 30.80
CA GLN A 71 20.55 -5.02 31.65
C GLN A 71 19.26 -4.92 30.83
N ARG A 72 19.21 -3.99 29.86
CA ARG A 72 18.03 -3.75 29.02
C ARG A 72 17.71 -4.90 28.06
N LEU A 73 18.76 -5.57 27.57
CA LEU A 73 18.63 -6.70 26.66
C LEU A 73 18.67 -8.05 27.39
N VAL A 74 18.80 -8.06 28.72
CA VAL A 74 18.83 -9.29 29.55
C VAL A 74 19.95 -10.24 29.09
N ILE A 75 21.16 -9.71 28.98
CA ILE A 75 22.39 -10.43 28.58
C ILE A 75 23.55 -10.08 29.52
N SER A 76 24.68 -10.78 29.41
CA SER A 76 25.88 -10.44 30.20
C SER A 76 26.55 -9.18 29.65
N PRO A 77 27.10 -8.28 30.49
CA PRO A 77 27.93 -7.15 30.04
C PRO A 77 29.11 -7.55 29.16
N SER A 78 29.64 -8.76 29.35
CA SER A 78 30.72 -9.33 28.51
C SER A 78 30.26 -9.60 27.07
N ASP A 79 28.97 -9.80 26.84
CA ASP A 79 28.41 -10.14 25.53
C ASP A 79 28.10 -8.89 24.69
N VAL A 80 28.23 -7.70 25.28
CA VAL A 80 28.02 -6.40 24.60
C VAL A 80 29.29 -6.00 23.84
N ASP A 81 29.58 -6.70 22.74
CA ASP A 81 30.63 -6.29 21.81
C ASP A 81 30.05 -5.44 20.66
N LEU A 82 30.26 -4.13 20.74
CA LEU A 82 29.82 -3.17 19.72
C LEU A 82 30.77 -3.08 18.52
N LYS A 83 32.01 -3.62 18.61
CA LYS A 83 33.03 -3.48 17.56
C LYS A 83 32.56 -4.05 16.21
N PRO A 84 31.93 -5.24 16.13
CA PRO A 84 31.41 -5.77 14.87
C PRO A 84 30.36 -4.87 14.24
N LEU A 85 29.50 -4.22 15.04
CA LEU A 85 28.44 -3.35 14.53
C LEU A 85 28.99 -2.05 13.96
N TYR A 86 30.04 -1.49 14.57
CA TYR A 86 30.78 -0.36 13.99
C TYR A 86 31.50 -0.75 12.69
N ARG A 87 32.20 -1.90 12.68
CA ARG A 87 32.94 -2.39 11.51
C ARG A 87 32.03 -2.69 10.32
N SER A 88 30.83 -3.23 10.57
CA SER A 88 29.81 -3.49 9.55
C SER A 88 29.00 -2.25 9.14
N GLY A 89 29.23 -1.10 9.80
CA GLY A 89 28.56 0.16 9.47
C GLY A 89 27.11 0.26 9.94
N PHE A 90 26.68 -0.58 10.88
CA PHE A 90 25.36 -0.51 11.50
C PHE A 90 25.24 0.60 12.54
N LEU A 91 26.34 0.94 13.21
CA LEU A 91 26.44 2.05 14.17
C LEU A 91 27.30 3.18 13.61
N LEU A 92 26.90 4.42 13.88
CA LEU A 92 27.65 5.62 13.52
C LEU A 92 28.71 5.93 14.60
N ALA A 93 29.99 5.97 14.22
CA ALA A 93 31.09 6.23 15.15
C ALA A 93 31.39 7.73 15.32
N SER A 94 31.11 8.31 16.49
CA SER A 94 31.41 9.70 16.90
C SER A 94 30.68 10.82 16.13
N GLU A 95 30.50 11.97 16.81
CA GLU A 95 29.87 13.19 16.25
C GLU A 95 30.52 13.69 14.94
N ALA A 96 31.84 13.51 14.78
CA ALA A 96 32.56 13.89 13.57
C ALA A 96 32.22 13.00 12.36
N SER A 97 31.85 11.73 12.59
CA SER A 97 31.34 10.86 11.52
C SER A 97 29.85 11.04 11.32
N ILE A 98 29.07 11.41 12.33
CA ILE A 98 27.66 11.83 12.18
C ILE A 98 27.58 13.10 11.30
N ARG A 99 28.46 14.09 11.50
CA ARG A 99 28.55 15.28 10.64
C ARG A 99 29.03 14.97 9.22
N ARG A 100 30.04 14.10 9.07
CA ARG A 100 30.47 13.62 7.75
C ARG A 100 29.38 12.78 7.08
N TYR A 101 28.63 11.98 7.83
CA TYR A 101 27.51 11.16 7.35
C TYR A 101 26.33 12.04 6.94
N HIS A 102 25.86 12.98 7.76
CA HIS A 102 24.84 13.94 7.35
C HIS A 102 25.31 14.79 6.16
N LYS A 103 26.58 15.22 6.09
CA LYS A 103 27.10 15.94 4.92
C LYS A 103 27.14 15.05 3.67
N THR A 104 27.62 13.81 3.77
CA THR A 104 27.65 12.87 2.63
C THR A 104 26.30 12.30 2.27
N GLU A 105 25.34 12.18 3.20
CA GLU A 105 23.97 11.73 2.97
C GLU A 105 23.10 12.89 2.48
N THR A 106 23.38 14.14 2.86
CA THR A 106 22.78 15.32 2.24
C THR A 106 23.36 15.53 0.84
N GLU A 107 24.68 15.38 0.64
CA GLU A 107 25.29 15.46 -0.69
C GLU A 107 24.96 14.25 -1.58
N SER A 108 24.82 13.04 -1.03
CA SER A 108 24.40 11.82 -1.73
C SER A 108 22.90 11.82 -1.98
N SER A 109 22.07 12.30 -1.04
CA SER A 109 20.64 12.51 -1.31
C SER A 109 20.44 13.63 -2.30
N LEU A 110 21.18 14.75 -2.24
CA LEU A 110 21.12 15.81 -3.25
C LEU A 110 21.66 15.36 -4.60
N LYS A 111 22.70 14.51 -4.65
CA LYS A 111 23.21 13.92 -5.89
C LYS A 111 22.29 12.83 -6.44
N LYS A 112 21.69 12.00 -5.59
CA LYS A 112 20.74 10.93 -5.96
C LYS A 112 19.38 11.50 -6.30
N GLU A 113 19.00 12.63 -5.71
CA GLU A 113 17.85 13.46 -6.09
C GLU A 113 18.14 14.18 -7.41
N LYS A 114 19.31 14.81 -7.59
CA LYS A 114 19.71 15.39 -8.90
C LYS A 114 19.90 14.35 -10.00
N GLN A 115 20.35 13.14 -9.67
CA GLN A 115 20.55 12.04 -10.62
C GLN A 115 19.23 11.31 -10.88
N ARG A 116 18.31 11.22 -9.90
CA ARG A 116 16.91 10.83 -10.15
C ARG A 116 16.21 11.87 -11.02
N GLN A 117 16.36 13.16 -10.74
CA GLN A 117 15.81 14.25 -11.58
C GLN A 117 16.44 14.30 -12.98
N LYS A 118 17.73 13.94 -13.13
CA LYS A 118 18.40 13.88 -14.45
C LYS A 118 18.03 12.61 -15.23
N THR A 119 17.90 11.47 -14.58
CA THR A 119 17.45 10.22 -15.19
C THR A 119 15.95 10.24 -15.48
N GLU A 120 15.15 10.91 -14.65
CA GLU A 120 13.74 11.24 -14.90
C GLU A 120 13.63 12.25 -16.06
N ALA A 121 14.54 13.22 -16.20
CA ALA A 121 14.57 14.13 -17.37
C ALA A 121 15.00 13.42 -18.68
N GLU A 122 15.94 12.47 -18.64
CA GLU A 122 16.40 11.72 -19.83
C GLU A 122 15.45 10.56 -20.21
N THR A 123 14.66 10.04 -19.28
CA THR A 123 13.54 9.11 -19.58
C THR A 123 12.22 9.83 -19.88
N GLU A 124 12.10 11.10 -19.47
CA GLU A 124 11.08 12.01 -19.97
C GLU A 124 11.37 12.40 -21.43
N ASP A 125 12.59 12.55 -21.94
CA ASP A 125 12.76 13.01 -23.34
C ASP A 125 12.41 11.96 -24.43
N THR A 126 12.15 10.70 -24.06
CA THR A 126 11.52 9.72 -24.98
C THR A 126 10.04 9.43 -24.65
N SER A 127 9.48 10.02 -23.58
CA SER A 127 8.06 9.84 -23.19
C SER A 127 7.26 11.14 -22.93
N ALA A 128 7.93 12.29 -22.94
CA ALA A 128 7.39 13.63 -22.71
C ALA A 128 6.92 14.33 -23.99
N ALA A 129 6.88 13.62 -25.12
CA ALA A 129 6.07 14.03 -26.26
C ALA A 129 4.58 13.67 -26.08
N VAL A 130 4.19 12.90 -25.04
CA VAL A 130 2.77 12.49 -24.84
C VAL A 130 2.19 12.87 -23.46
N ALA A 131 3.01 13.23 -22.46
CA ALA A 131 2.53 13.36 -21.07
C ALA A 131 2.51 14.78 -20.45
N LYS A 132 2.49 15.85 -21.26
CA LYS A 132 2.17 17.21 -20.79
C LYS A 132 0.94 17.76 -21.51
N SER A 133 -0.21 17.22 -21.16
CA SER A 133 -1.52 17.81 -21.40
C SER A 133 -2.48 17.43 -20.27
N THR A 134 -2.47 18.23 -19.19
CA THR A 134 -3.57 18.46 -18.21
C THR A 134 -4.40 17.26 -17.70
N LEU A 135 -4.22 16.74 -16.48
CA LEU A 135 -5.29 15.94 -15.81
C LEU A 135 -5.22 15.93 -14.27
N ARG A 136 -6.40 16.01 -13.65
CA ARG A 136 -6.69 15.86 -12.21
C ARG A 136 -6.26 14.47 -11.70
N PRO A 137 -6.24 14.21 -10.37
CA PRO A 137 -6.00 12.85 -9.88
C PRO A 137 -7.00 11.90 -10.55
N VAL A 138 -6.51 10.86 -11.19
CA VAL A 138 -7.26 9.94 -12.08
C VAL A 138 -8.54 9.36 -11.43
N SER A 139 -8.64 9.34 -10.10
CA SER A 139 -9.79 8.85 -9.33
C SER A 139 -10.66 9.93 -8.67
N ARG A 140 -10.36 11.22 -8.89
CA ARG A 140 -11.10 12.34 -8.29
C ARG A 140 -12.53 12.40 -8.83
N ASP A 141 -12.68 12.36 -10.15
CA ASP A 141 -13.99 12.47 -10.80
C ASP A 141 -14.89 11.27 -10.45
N THR A 142 -14.28 10.09 -10.29
CA THR A 142 -14.95 8.88 -9.80
C THR A 142 -15.45 9.01 -8.36
N TRP A 143 -14.62 9.58 -7.46
CA TRP A 143 -15.04 9.86 -6.09
C TRP A 143 -16.16 10.88 -6.03
N GLU A 144 -16.06 11.98 -6.79
CA GLU A 144 -17.07 13.03 -6.82
C GLU A 144 -18.42 12.46 -7.29
N SER A 145 -18.42 11.66 -8.37
CA SER A 145 -19.63 11.00 -8.90
C SER A 145 -20.24 9.98 -7.95
N TYR A 146 -19.41 9.14 -7.32
CA TYR A 146 -19.87 8.20 -6.30
C TYR A 146 -20.47 8.92 -5.10
N SER A 147 -19.77 9.94 -4.58
CA SER A 147 -20.16 10.64 -3.37
C SER A 147 -21.44 11.48 -3.55
N SER A 148 -21.62 12.10 -4.71
CA SER A 148 -22.84 12.86 -5.03
C SER A 148 -24.04 11.94 -5.19
N ALA A 149 -23.90 10.80 -5.88
CA ALA A 149 -24.95 9.79 -5.99
C ALA A 149 -25.30 9.17 -4.63
N TYR A 150 -24.29 8.92 -3.80
CA TYR A 150 -24.48 8.41 -2.43
C TYR A 150 -25.23 9.41 -1.56
N LEU A 151 -24.85 10.70 -1.61
CA LEU A 151 -25.51 11.78 -0.88
C LEU A 151 -26.97 11.92 -1.33
N THR A 152 -27.23 11.85 -2.64
CA THR A 152 -28.59 11.91 -3.20
C THR A 152 -29.46 10.77 -2.67
N ARG A 153 -28.92 9.55 -2.60
CA ARG A 153 -29.68 8.38 -2.14
C ARG A 153 -29.89 8.32 -0.63
N TYR A 154 -28.86 8.62 0.15
CA TYR A 154 -28.84 8.39 1.60
C TYR A 154 -28.92 9.67 2.43
N SER A 155 -28.94 10.85 1.79
CA SER A 155 -28.91 12.16 2.46
C SER A 155 -27.73 12.36 3.42
N LYS A 156 -26.69 11.52 3.30
CA LYS A 156 -25.45 11.59 4.09
C LYS A 156 -24.24 11.32 3.21
N PRO A 157 -23.11 12.02 3.39
CA PRO A 157 -21.91 11.78 2.61
C PRO A 157 -21.24 10.44 3.01
N PRO A 158 -20.66 9.70 2.05
CA PRO A 158 -19.92 8.49 2.35
C PRO A 158 -18.55 8.82 3.00
N VAL A 159 -18.06 7.91 3.85
CA VAL A 159 -16.77 8.08 4.53
C VAL A 159 -15.62 7.72 3.58
N ARG A 160 -14.70 8.67 3.36
CA ARG A 160 -13.51 8.47 2.55
C ARG A 160 -12.34 7.98 3.40
N ASN A 161 -11.71 6.88 2.99
CA ASN A 161 -10.50 6.36 3.63
C ASN A 161 -9.48 5.87 2.59
N GLN A 162 -8.31 5.42 3.04
CA GLN A 162 -7.25 4.95 2.15
C GLN A 162 -7.66 3.72 1.32
N LYS A 163 -8.44 2.80 1.89
CA LYS A 163 -8.95 1.61 1.18
C LYS A 163 -9.86 2.02 0.03
N VAL A 164 -10.80 2.94 0.28
CA VAL A 164 -11.71 3.51 -0.73
C VAL A 164 -10.92 4.17 -1.86
N ASN A 165 -9.88 4.95 -1.53
CA ASN A 165 -9.03 5.58 -2.55
C ASN A 165 -8.33 4.55 -3.45
N ALA A 166 -7.81 3.47 -2.86
CA ALA A 166 -7.16 2.41 -3.62
C ALA A 166 -8.16 1.68 -4.53
N GLN A 167 -9.38 1.43 -4.04
CA GLN A 167 -10.43 0.75 -4.81
C GLN A 167 -10.90 1.59 -6.00
N LEU A 168 -11.08 2.89 -5.83
CA LEU A 168 -11.46 3.77 -6.93
C LEU A 168 -10.35 3.92 -7.96
N ALA A 169 -9.09 3.94 -7.55
CA ALA A 169 -7.96 3.92 -8.49
C ALA A 169 -7.92 2.60 -9.29
N GLN A 170 -8.20 1.47 -8.65
CA GLN A 170 -8.32 0.18 -9.33
C GLN A 170 -9.51 0.13 -10.28
N LEU A 171 -10.65 0.70 -9.90
CA LEU A 171 -11.83 0.80 -10.76
C LEU A 171 -11.51 1.57 -12.05
N VAL A 172 -10.85 2.73 -11.93
CA VAL A 172 -10.43 3.54 -13.09
C VAL A 172 -9.40 2.79 -13.94
N LYS A 173 -8.48 2.05 -13.32
CA LYS A 173 -7.53 1.21 -14.06
C LYS A 173 -8.21 0.12 -14.89
N ARG A 174 -9.36 -0.41 -14.44
CA ARG A 174 -10.09 -1.48 -15.14
C ARG A 174 -11.04 -0.96 -16.21
N LEU A 175 -11.80 0.09 -15.90
CA LEU A 175 -12.89 0.59 -16.73
C LEU A 175 -12.53 1.84 -17.55
N GLY A 176 -11.39 2.48 -17.27
CA GLY A 176 -10.99 3.75 -17.87
C GLY A 176 -11.48 4.97 -17.08
N SER A 177 -10.87 6.13 -17.36
CA SER A 177 -11.18 7.41 -16.69
C SER A 177 -12.57 7.93 -16.99
N ASP A 178 -13.11 7.61 -18.17
CA ASP A 178 -14.34 8.22 -18.66
C ASP A 178 -15.59 7.45 -18.20
N ASP A 179 -15.48 6.12 -18.08
CA ASP A 179 -16.61 5.25 -17.73
C ASP A 179 -16.70 5.01 -16.23
N ALA A 180 -15.57 4.94 -15.51
CA ALA A 180 -15.56 4.67 -14.08
C ALA A 180 -16.43 5.63 -13.24
N PRO A 181 -16.43 6.96 -13.47
CA PRO A 181 -17.31 7.87 -12.73
C PRO A 181 -18.81 7.61 -12.98
N LYS A 182 -19.18 7.32 -14.24
CA LYS A 182 -20.56 7.06 -14.64
C LYS A 182 -21.07 5.76 -14.00
N ILE A 183 -20.23 4.73 -14.00
CA ILE A 183 -20.55 3.42 -13.42
C ILE A 183 -20.64 3.50 -11.91
N ALA A 184 -19.76 4.27 -11.26
CA ALA A 184 -19.82 4.49 -9.82
C ALA A 184 -21.12 5.20 -9.39
N ALA A 185 -21.63 6.15 -10.19
CA ALA A 185 -22.94 6.76 -9.96
C ALA A 185 -24.09 5.78 -10.25
N PHE A 186 -24.01 5.04 -11.37
CA PHE A 186 -25.01 4.05 -11.78
C PHE A 186 -25.18 2.93 -10.74
N TYR A 187 -24.09 2.48 -10.12
CA TYR A 187 -24.09 1.50 -9.03
C TYR A 187 -25.06 1.88 -7.90
N LEU A 188 -25.11 3.15 -7.50
CA LEU A 188 -26.00 3.64 -6.44
C LEU A 188 -27.48 3.61 -6.81
N THR A 189 -27.80 3.47 -8.10
CA THR A 189 -29.18 3.35 -8.59
C THR A 189 -29.69 1.91 -8.60
N HIS A 190 -28.84 0.93 -8.27
CA HIS A 190 -29.24 -0.47 -8.19
C HIS A 190 -29.97 -0.78 -6.88
N ASN A 191 -30.94 -1.67 -6.98
CA ASN A 191 -31.73 -2.13 -5.84
C ASN A 191 -31.49 -3.63 -5.56
N LYS A 192 -30.39 -4.21 -6.07
CA LYS A 192 -30.00 -5.58 -5.73
C LYS A 192 -29.88 -5.67 -4.19
N PRO A 193 -30.50 -6.66 -3.53
CA PRO A 193 -30.54 -6.72 -2.06
C PRO A 193 -29.18 -6.61 -1.39
N ILE A 194 -28.14 -7.22 -1.98
CA ILE A 194 -26.76 -7.19 -1.49
C ILE A 194 -26.12 -5.79 -1.49
N TYR A 195 -26.49 -4.93 -2.46
CA TYR A 195 -25.98 -3.56 -2.51
C TYR A 195 -26.70 -2.67 -1.50
N VAL A 196 -28.01 -2.87 -1.34
CA VAL A 196 -28.80 -2.09 -0.38
C VAL A 196 -28.43 -2.45 1.06
N SER A 197 -28.28 -3.75 1.38
CA SER A 197 -27.94 -4.23 2.73
C SER A 197 -26.55 -3.76 3.18
N SER A 198 -25.59 -3.71 2.26
CA SER A 198 -24.22 -3.22 2.50
C SER A 198 -24.08 -1.70 2.44
N ARG A 199 -25.17 -0.96 2.19
CA ARG A 199 -25.17 0.50 1.98
C ARG A 199 -24.24 0.94 0.85
N HIS A 200 -24.23 0.19 -0.26
CA HIS A 200 -23.45 0.46 -1.47
C HIS A 200 -21.96 0.69 -1.18
N CYS A 201 -21.34 -0.23 -0.43
CA CYS A 201 -19.91 -0.13 -0.13
C CYS A 201 -19.06 -0.27 -1.40
N THR A 202 -17.89 0.38 -1.42
CA THR A 202 -16.98 0.40 -2.58
C THR A 202 -16.35 -0.97 -2.89
N ASP A 203 -16.38 -1.89 -1.93
CA ASP A 203 -15.95 -3.28 -2.13
C ASP A 203 -16.78 -3.98 -3.21
N LEU A 204 -18.11 -3.85 -3.17
CA LEU A 204 -19.01 -4.49 -4.12
C LEU A 204 -19.02 -3.79 -5.48
N LEU A 205 -18.85 -2.46 -5.49
CA LEU A 205 -18.64 -1.70 -6.73
C LEU A 205 -17.42 -2.23 -7.51
N LEU A 206 -16.29 -2.44 -6.81
CA LEU A 206 -15.08 -2.94 -7.46
C LEU A 206 -15.19 -4.42 -7.82
N ARG A 207 -15.84 -5.23 -6.98
CA ARG A 207 -16.03 -6.67 -7.23
C ARG A 207 -16.83 -6.92 -8.50
N ASP A 208 -17.90 -6.16 -8.70
CA ASP A 208 -18.85 -6.36 -9.81
C ASP A 208 -18.64 -5.35 -10.96
N ALA A 209 -17.44 -4.77 -11.07
CA ALA A 209 -17.12 -3.63 -11.94
C ALA A 209 -17.48 -3.88 -13.42
N GLU A 210 -17.07 -5.02 -13.97
CA GLU A 210 -17.28 -5.37 -15.38
C GLU A 210 -18.76 -5.72 -15.67
N GLY A 211 -19.45 -6.31 -14.70
CA GLY A 211 -20.89 -6.54 -14.78
C GLY A 211 -21.69 -5.24 -14.77
N LEU A 212 -21.36 -4.32 -13.86
CA LEU A 212 -21.97 -2.99 -13.78
C LEU A 212 -21.69 -2.15 -15.03
N HIS A 213 -20.51 -2.30 -15.66
CA HIS A 213 -20.21 -1.69 -16.96
C HIS A 213 -21.15 -2.23 -18.05
N THR A 214 -21.29 -3.56 -18.14
CA THR A 214 -22.18 -4.20 -19.11
C THR A 214 -23.63 -3.78 -18.93
N GLU A 215 -24.13 -3.76 -17.69
CA GLU A 215 -25.49 -3.30 -17.35
C GLU A 215 -25.69 -1.81 -17.71
N TRP A 216 -24.66 -0.98 -17.53
CA TRP A 216 -24.71 0.44 -17.88
C TRP A 216 -24.75 0.67 -19.39
N VAL A 217 -23.91 -0.03 -20.16
CA VAL A 217 -23.86 0.09 -21.62
C VAL A 217 -25.13 -0.46 -22.28
N THR A 218 -25.66 -1.58 -21.77
CA THR A 218 -26.89 -2.20 -22.29
C THR A 218 -28.16 -1.48 -21.82
N GLY A 219 -28.07 -0.66 -20.76
CA GLY A 219 -29.22 0.00 -20.13
C GLY A 219 -30.14 -0.96 -19.37
N VAL A 220 -29.79 -2.24 -19.27
CA VAL A 220 -30.57 -3.26 -18.57
C VAL A 220 -29.95 -3.48 -17.19
N LYS A 221 -30.68 -3.10 -16.14
CA LYS A 221 -30.28 -3.38 -14.76
C LYS A 221 -30.53 -4.86 -14.47
N ALA A 222 -29.49 -5.59 -14.08
CA ALA A 222 -29.68 -6.98 -13.75
C ALA A 222 -30.50 -7.10 -12.47
N THR A 223 -31.55 -7.93 -12.54
CA THR A 223 -32.44 -8.15 -11.40
C THR A 223 -32.16 -9.50 -10.77
N THR A 224 -32.50 -9.67 -9.48
CA THR A 224 -32.32 -10.93 -8.75
C THR A 224 -33.02 -12.13 -9.43
N GLY A 225 -33.99 -11.88 -10.32
CA GLY A 225 -34.71 -12.91 -11.08
C GLY A 225 -34.10 -13.23 -12.45
N GLU A 226 -33.07 -12.53 -12.91
CA GLU A 226 -32.56 -12.68 -14.27
C GLU A 226 -31.89 -14.03 -14.50
N ALA A 227 -31.06 -14.50 -13.57
CA ALA A 227 -30.50 -15.85 -13.63
C ALA A 227 -31.61 -16.93 -13.65
N ARG A 228 -32.61 -16.79 -12.78
CA ARG A 228 -33.78 -17.69 -12.74
C ARG A 228 -34.61 -17.64 -14.04
N ASN A 229 -34.70 -16.48 -14.67
CA ASN A 229 -35.41 -16.31 -15.94
C ASN A 229 -34.60 -16.84 -17.13
N ALA A 230 -33.27 -16.79 -17.07
CA ALA A 230 -32.39 -17.42 -18.05
C ALA A 230 -32.50 -18.95 -17.97
N GLU A 231 -32.41 -19.53 -16.76
CA GLU A 231 -32.62 -20.97 -16.53
C GLU A 231 -33.96 -21.45 -17.07
N ARG A 232 -35.06 -20.73 -16.76
CA ARG A 232 -36.39 -21.07 -17.30
C ARG A 232 -36.47 -20.98 -18.83
N ARG A 233 -35.74 -20.04 -19.45
CA ARG A 233 -35.71 -19.93 -20.92
C ARG A 233 -34.95 -21.09 -21.53
N ASP A 234 -33.82 -21.48 -20.95
CA ASP A 234 -33.03 -22.62 -21.41
C ASP A 234 -33.83 -23.92 -21.30
N ASP A 235 -34.53 -24.12 -20.17
CA ASP A 235 -35.43 -25.27 -19.96
C ASP A 235 -36.57 -25.30 -20.99
N ALA A 236 -37.19 -24.16 -21.27
CA ALA A 236 -38.26 -24.04 -22.25
C ALA A 236 -37.76 -24.33 -23.68
N MET A 237 -36.59 -23.80 -24.06
CA MET A 237 -35.97 -24.07 -25.36
C MET A 237 -35.60 -25.55 -25.51
N ALA A 238 -35.07 -26.19 -24.47
CA ALA A 238 -34.78 -27.62 -24.46
C ALA A 238 -36.04 -28.48 -24.56
N GLN A 239 -37.18 -28.00 -24.04
CA GLN A 239 -38.48 -28.67 -24.21
C GLN A 239 -39.01 -28.52 -25.64
N ILE A 240 -38.91 -27.33 -26.24
CA ILE A 240 -39.29 -27.10 -27.65
C ILE A 240 -38.48 -28.00 -28.59
N GLU A 241 -37.16 -28.08 -28.38
CA GLU A 241 -36.27 -28.93 -29.17
C GLU A 241 -36.61 -30.42 -29.04
N ARG A 242 -36.98 -30.88 -27.83
CA ARG A 242 -37.46 -32.25 -27.62
C ARG A 242 -38.74 -32.54 -28.40
N VAL A 243 -39.73 -31.65 -28.34
CA VAL A 243 -40.99 -31.79 -29.08
C VAL A 243 -40.76 -31.79 -30.59
N ARG A 244 -39.89 -30.90 -31.08
CA ARG A 244 -39.53 -30.82 -32.49
C ARG A 244 -38.95 -32.14 -33.01
N ARG A 245 -38.01 -32.75 -32.27
CA ARG A 245 -37.44 -34.06 -32.63
C ARG A 245 -38.48 -35.19 -32.63
N THR A 246 -39.48 -35.13 -31.74
CA THR A 246 -40.57 -36.11 -31.73
C THR A 246 -41.51 -35.94 -32.93
N MET A 247 -41.70 -34.72 -33.44
CA MET A 247 -42.55 -34.47 -34.62
C MET A 247 -41.84 -34.72 -35.95
N GLU A 248 -40.51 -34.56 -36.02
CA GLU A 248 -39.71 -34.86 -37.22
C GLU A 248 -39.38 -36.37 -37.38
N GLY A 249 -39.57 -37.16 -36.31
CA GLY A 249 -39.33 -38.61 -36.28
C GLY A 249 -40.56 -39.49 -36.46
N ASN A 250 -41.69 -38.93 -36.92
CA ASN A 250 -42.97 -39.59 -37.15
C ASN A 250 -43.48 -39.27 -38.56
#